data_AF-A0A8S9GDA2-F1
#
_entry.id   AF-A0A8S9GDA2-F1
#
_cell.length_a   1.000
_cell.length_b   1.000
_cell.length_c   1.000
_cell.angle_alpha   90.00
_cell.angle_beta   90.00
_cell.angle_gamma   90.00
#
_symmetry.space_group_name_H-M   'P 1'
#
loop_
_entity.id
_entity.type
_entity.pdbx_description
1 polymer ?
#
loop_
_entity_poly.entity_id
_entity_poly.type
_entity_poly.pdbx_seq_one_letter_code
_entity_poly.pdbx_strand_id
1 'polypeptide(L)'
;MPRKFSFPSIKMYDGTSDPDDHIAQYRKRMLAVAFSKESRESTMCKGLNSTLIGPALQWYINLPTGSISSFTSLNDTFVEQFAIRLNPCETT
;
A
#
# COMPACT_ATOMS: atom_id res chain seq x y z
N MET A 1 -21.55 18.97 13.79
CA MET A 1 -21.64 17.58 13.30
C MET A 1 -20.23 17.06 13.07
N PRO A 2 -19.87 15.84 13.49
CA PRO A 2 -18.53 15.32 13.21
C PRO A 2 -18.47 15.05 11.71
N ARG A 3 -17.51 15.69 11.01
CA ARG A 3 -17.21 15.35 9.63
C ARG A 3 -16.79 13.90 9.65
N LYS A 4 -17.65 13.01 9.14
CA LYS A 4 -17.27 11.62 8.85
C LYS A 4 -16.03 11.74 7.97
N PHE A 5 -14.87 11.38 8.51
CA PHE A 5 -13.66 11.17 7.74
C PHE A 5 -13.99 10.01 6.81
N SER A 6 -14.55 10.32 5.65
CA SER A 6 -14.77 9.33 4.62
C SER A 6 -13.39 9.02 4.08
N PHE A 7 -12.86 7.86 4.45
CA PHE A 7 -11.66 7.36 3.79
C PHE A 7 -12.00 7.32 2.29
N PRO A 8 -11.21 7.96 1.42
CA PRO A 8 -11.49 7.96 0.01
C PRO A 8 -11.50 6.49 -0.46
N SER A 9 -12.54 6.08 -1.18
CA SER A 9 -12.68 4.71 -1.68
C SER A 9 -11.52 4.39 -2.63
N ILE A 10 -10.48 3.76 -2.09
CA ILE A 10 -9.33 3.27 -2.86
C ILE A 10 -9.69 1.89 -3.40
N LYS A 11 -9.32 1.64 -4.65
CA LYS A 11 -9.56 0.35 -5.30
C LYS A 11 -8.82 -0.76 -4.54
N MET A 12 -9.48 -1.90 -4.37
CA MET A 12 -8.82 -3.06 -3.78
C MET A 12 -7.77 -3.62 -4.76
N TYR A 13 -6.63 -4.02 -4.24
CA TYR A 13 -5.50 -4.54 -4.99
C TYR A 13 -5.28 -6.01 -4.64
N ASP A 14 -5.45 -6.88 -5.63
CA ASP A 14 -5.33 -8.33 -5.51
C ASP A 14 -3.95 -8.87 -5.88
N GLY A 15 -2.99 -8.02 -6.27
CA GLY A 15 -1.65 -8.46 -6.68
C GLY A 15 -1.46 -8.70 -8.17
N THR A 16 -2.45 -8.42 -9.00
CA THR A 16 -2.40 -8.65 -10.47
C THR A 16 -2.24 -7.39 -11.30
N SER A 17 -2.52 -6.22 -10.73
CA SER A 17 -2.35 -4.93 -11.38
C SER A 17 -0.96 -4.35 -11.10
N ASP A 18 -0.56 -3.29 -11.79
CA ASP A 18 0.70 -2.62 -11.53
C ASP A 18 0.77 -2.07 -10.08
N PRO A 19 1.77 -2.47 -9.28
CA PRO A 19 1.88 -2.01 -7.90
C PRO A 19 2.26 -0.54 -7.79
N ASP A 20 2.99 0.02 -8.76
CA ASP A 20 3.38 1.44 -8.75
C ASP A 20 2.16 2.33 -9.00
N ASP A 21 1.31 1.98 -9.98
CA ASP A 21 0.04 2.68 -10.23
C ASP A 21 -0.87 2.65 -9.00
N HIS A 22 -0.98 1.50 -8.33
CA HIS A 22 -1.78 1.37 -7.10
C HIS A 22 -1.25 2.29 -6.00
N ILE A 23 0.07 2.30 -5.77
CA ILE A 23 0.69 3.15 -4.74
C ILE A 23 0.57 4.63 -5.11
N ALA A 24 0.77 5.01 -6.37
CA ALA A 24 0.63 6.38 -6.84
C ALA A 24 -0.79 6.89 -6.60
N GLN A 25 -1.80 6.08 -6.93
CA GLN A 25 -3.20 6.39 -6.67
C GLN A 25 -3.50 6.48 -5.17
N TYR A 26 -2.98 5.54 -4.38
CA TYR A 26 -3.10 5.54 -2.93
C TYR A 26 -2.50 6.80 -2.29
N ARG A 27 -1.26 7.15 -2.66
CA ARG A 27 -0.56 8.37 -2.21
C ARG A 27 -1.34 9.62 -2.57
N LYS A 28 -1.81 9.74 -3.81
CA LYS A 28 -2.62 10.88 -4.25
C LYS A 28 -3.88 11.06 -3.40
N ARG A 29 -4.55 9.96 -3.07
CA ARG A 29 -5.75 9.95 -2.22
C ARG A 29 -5.42 10.31 -0.77
N MET A 30 -4.34 9.79 -0.22
CA MET A 30 -3.88 10.09 1.13
C MET A 30 -3.38 11.53 1.27
N LEU A 31 -2.75 12.10 0.25
CA LEU A 31 -2.38 13.52 0.22
C LEU A 31 -3.59 14.46 0.15
N ALA A 32 -4.70 14.02 -0.44
CA ALA A 32 -5.96 14.77 -0.45
C ALA A 32 -6.65 14.79 0.93
N VAL A 33 -6.30 13.88 1.82
CA VAL A 33 -6.79 13.86 3.19
C VAL A 33 -5.76 14.58 4.08
N ALA A 34 -6.20 15.61 4.81
CA ALA A 34 -5.33 16.39 5.68
C ALA A 34 -4.92 15.59 6.94
N PHE A 35 -3.93 14.71 6.80
CA PHE A 35 -3.28 14.02 7.92
C PHE A 35 -2.12 14.85 8.45
N SER A 36 -1.97 14.89 9.78
CA SER A 36 -0.78 15.45 10.43
C SER A 36 0.47 14.68 9.98
N LYS A 37 1.59 15.39 9.74
CA LYS A 37 2.84 14.81 9.21
C LYS A 37 3.33 13.58 10.00
N GLU A 38 3.13 13.59 11.31
CA GLU A 38 3.52 12.52 12.24
C GLU A 38 2.63 11.27 12.12
N SER A 39 1.32 11.43 11.94
CA SER A 39 0.37 10.31 11.78
C SER A 39 0.21 9.86 10.34
N ARG A 40 0.74 10.61 9.37
CA ARG A 40 0.60 10.32 7.94
C ARG A 40 1.21 8.97 7.57
N GLU A 41 2.43 8.67 8.01
CA GLU A 41 3.12 7.40 7.72
C GLU A 41 2.35 6.20 8.31
N SER A 42 1.98 6.28 9.60
CA SER A 42 1.23 5.21 10.28
C SER A 42 -0.15 4.99 9.65
N THR A 43 -0.82 6.08 9.27
CA THR A 43 -2.11 6.01 8.58
C THR A 43 -1.96 5.44 7.19
N MET A 44 -0.89 5.79 6.47
CA MET A 44 -0.60 5.25 5.14
C MET A 44 -0.33 3.74 5.18
N CYS A 45 0.41 3.22 6.16
CA CYS A 45 0.59 1.77 6.30
C CYS A 45 -0.74 1.04 6.62
N LYS A 46 -1.52 1.54 7.59
CA LYS A 46 -2.81 0.95 7.96
C LYS A 46 -3.84 1.00 6.84
N GLY A 47 -3.89 2.12 6.12
CA GLY A 47 -4.79 2.29 5.00
C GLY A 47 -4.41 1.38 3.83
N LEU A 48 -3.12 1.17 3.56
CA LEU A 48 -2.70 0.30 2.46
C LEU A 48 -3.13 -1.14 2.74
N ASN A 49 -2.91 -1.65 3.95
CA ASN A 49 -3.42 -2.97 4.36
C ASN A 49 -4.93 -3.14 4.10
N SER A 50 -5.71 -2.07 4.29
CA SER A 50 -7.17 -2.08 4.05
C SER A 50 -7.55 -2.11 2.57
N THR A 51 -6.61 -1.78 1.69
CA THR A 51 -6.78 -1.83 0.22
C THR A 51 -6.25 -3.12 -0.38
N LEU A 52 -5.48 -3.92 0.35
CA LEU A 52 -4.95 -5.18 -0.16
C LEU A 52 -5.97 -6.30 0.03
N ILE A 53 -6.09 -7.17 -0.97
CA ILE A 53 -6.92 -8.37 -0.91
C ILE A 53 -6.16 -9.58 -1.47
N GLY A 54 -6.68 -10.78 -1.21
CA GLY A 54 -6.12 -12.02 -1.74
C GLY A 54 -4.62 -12.20 -1.40
N PRO A 55 -3.76 -12.53 -2.37
CA PRO A 55 -2.34 -12.78 -2.12
C PRO A 55 -1.57 -11.53 -1.68
N ALA A 56 -2.01 -10.33 -2.07
CA ALA A 56 -1.39 -9.08 -1.61
C ALA A 56 -1.58 -8.83 -0.12
N LEU A 57 -2.79 -9.12 0.38
CA LEU A 57 -3.08 -9.06 1.82
C LEU A 57 -2.28 -10.12 2.59
N GLN A 58 -2.21 -11.34 2.05
CA GLN A 58 -1.43 -12.42 2.66
C GLN A 58 0.05 -12.09 2.76
N TRP A 59 0.62 -11.47 1.72
CA TRP A 59 1.99 -10.97 1.77
C TRP A 59 2.18 -9.96 2.91
N TYR A 60 1.29 -8.98 3.02
CA TYR A 60 1.39 -7.92 4.03
C TYR A 60 1.36 -8.47 5.46
N ILE A 61 0.44 -9.39 5.78
CA ILE A 61 0.32 -9.98 7.12
C ILE A 61 1.50 -10.90 7.47
N ASN A 62 2.17 -11.46 6.45
CA ASN A 62 3.33 -12.32 6.61
C ASN A 62 4.64 -11.53 6.72
N LEU A 63 4.61 -10.19 6.59
CA LEU A 63 5.81 -9.38 6.75
C LEU A 63 6.31 -9.46 8.21
N PRO A 64 7.64 -9.55 8.43
CA PRO A 64 8.19 -9.58 9.76
C PRO A 64 7.80 -8.33 10.54
N THR A 65 7.36 -8.51 11.79
CA THR A 65 7.04 -7.40 12.68
C THR A 65 8.30 -6.55 12.88
N GLY A 66 8.25 -5.30 12.42
CA GLY A 66 9.39 -4.38 12.46
C GLY A 66 10.20 -4.28 11.15
N SER A 67 9.91 -5.07 10.12
CA SER A 67 10.51 -4.86 8.77
C SER A 67 10.03 -3.57 8.12
N ILE A 68 8.83 -3.10 8.46
CA ILE A 68 8.28 -1.84 7.97
C ILE A 68 8.38 -0.79 9.08
N SER A 69 9.35 0.10 8.96
CA SER A 69 9.50 1.26 9.84
C SER A 69 8.77 2.49 9.29
N SER A 70 8.52 2.53 7.97
CA SER A 70 7.99 3.68 7.25
C SER A 70 7.16 3.26 6.05
N PHE A 71 6.24 4.13 5.61
CA PHE A 71 5.45 3.86 4.41
C PHE A 71 6.33 3.73 3.18
N THR A 72 7.45 4.45 3.13
CA THR A 72 8.45 4.33 2.05
C THR A 72 9.06 2.93 1.99
N SER A 73 9.48 2.37 3.13
CA SER A 73 10.02 0.99 3.17
C SER A 73 8.96 -0.02 2.75
N LEU A 74 7.71 0.19 3.19
CA LEU A 74 6.60 -0.66 2.78
C LEU A 74 6.39 -0.63 1.27
N ASN A 75 6.34 0.58 0.69
CA ASN A 75 6.20 0.78 -0.74
C ASN A 75 7.31 0.06 -1.52
N ASP A 76 8.55 0.22 -1.09
CA ASP A 76 9.71 -0.37 -1.75
C ASP A 76 9.62 -1.90 -1.79
N THR A 77 9.38 -2.55 -0.64
CA THR A 77 9.21 -4.00 -0.57
C THR A 77 7.95 -4.49 -1.31
N PHE A 78 6.88 -3.68 -1.32
CA PHE A 78 5.65 -3.99 -2.05
C PHE A 78 5.88 -3.98 -3.56
N VAL A 79 6.48 -2.92 -4.09
CA VAL A 79 6.84 -2.82 -5.49
C VAL A 79 7.83 -3.92 -5.84
N GLU A 80 8.85 -4.19 -5.03
CA GLU A 80 9.79 -5.29 -5.28
C GLU A 80 9.07 -6.64 -5.41
N GLN A 81 8.18 -7.00 -4.48
CA GLN A 81 7.49 -8.28 -4.55
C GLN A 81 6.51 -8.39 -5.73
N PHE A 82 5.68 -7.36 -5.96
CA PHE A 82 4.63 -7.43 -6.98
C PHE A 82 5.13 -7.06 -8.39
N ALA A 83 6.18 -6.25 -8.52
CA ALA A 83 6.82 -5.97 -9.82
C ALA A 83 7.56 -7.20 -10.35
N ILE A 84 8.20 -8.00 -9.48
CA ILE A 84 8.80 -9.28 -9.88
C ILE A 84 7.72 -10.22 -10.45
N ARG A 85 6.47 -10.18 -9.93
CA ARG A 85 5.37 -11.01 -10.44
C ARG A 85 4.85 -10.59 -11.80
N LEU A 86 4.94 -9.29 -12.14
CA LEU A 86 4.49 -8.77 -13.43
C LEU A 86 5.53 -8.96 -14.54
N ASN A 87 6.79 -9.23 -14.17
CA ASN A 87 7.87 -9.47 -15.10
C ASN A 87 8.43 -10.90 -14.94
N PRO A 88 7.70 -11.96 -15.35
CA PRO A 88 8.30 -13.28 -15.53
C PRO A 88 9.13 -13.26 -16.83
N CYS A 89 10.27 -12.57 -16.84
CA CYS A 89 11.23 -12.67 -17.94
C CYS A 89 12.62 -12.99 -17.40
N GLU A 90 12.83 -14.30 -17.28
CA GLU A 90 14.06 -15.08 -17.42
C GLU A 90 15.35 -14.62 -16.72
N THR A 91 15.88 -15.50 -15.88
CA THR A 91 17.34 -15.71 -15.80
C THR A 91 17.58 -17.21 -15.68
N THR A 92 17.56 -17.87 -16.85
CA THR A 92 18.21 -19.18 -17.07
C THR A 92 19.67 -18.92 -17.45
#